data_AF-A0A3C0XN25-F1
#
_entry.id   AF-A0A3C0XN25-F1
#
_cell.length_a   1.000
_cell.length_b   1.000
_cell.length_c   1.000
_cell.angle_alpha   90.00
_cell.angle_beta   90.00
_cell.angle_gamma   90.00
#
_symmetry.space_group_name_H-M   'P 1'
#
loop_
_entity.id
_entity.type
_entity.pdbx_description
1 polymer ?
#
loop_
_entity_poly.entity_id
_entity_poly.type
_entity_poly.pdbx_seq_one_letter_code
_entity_poly.pdbx_strand_id
1 'polypeptide(L)'
;MHASALTTIGDIGGLLAYVFGNPYLFISSTTVMTSGLVLGAVLVSLLPHRTHMLRRGAPTLAVILTYFGLGSIVLSTEILLRFHDTIPNETEVQLVSGLGHLVEAAIGIALLIPYLRGHSRAEWLWAHTLALAYWTFQVAVLTPPWFAFQGQREAVLHVVLTMLAVAAMLNVLLWRTAVRR
;
A
#
# COMPACT_ATOMS: atom_id res chain seq x y z
N MET A 1 -18.11 -25.74 -10.29
CA MET A 1 -19.06 -24.63 -10.47
C MET A 1 -18.24 -23.38 -10.73
N HIS A 2 -18.40 -22.73 -11.89
CA HIS A 2 -17.74 -21.45 -12.17
C HIS A 2 -18.53 -20.34 -11.47
N ALA A 3 -17.96 -19.75 -10.43
CA ALA A 3 -18.48 -18.51 -9.88
C ALA A 3 -18.13 -17.38 -10.86
N SER A 4 -19.14 -16.66 -11.32
CA SER A 4 -18.98 -15.46 -12.15
C SER A 4 -18.02 -14.47 -11.49
N ALA A 5 -17.10 -13.89 -12.26
CA ALA A 5 -16.23 -12.80 -11.81
C ALA A 5 -17.02 -11.48 -11.61
N LEU A 6 -18.25 -11.40 -12.11
CA LEU A 6 -19.14 -10.27 -11.88
C LEU A 6 -19.87 -10.46 -10.55
N THR A 7 -19.56 -9.57 -9.60
CA THR A 7 -20.15 -9.49 -8.26
C THR A 7 -21.63 -9.13 -8.33
N THR A 8 -22.46 -9.89 -7.61
CA THR A 8 -23.87 -9.60 -7.40
C THR A 8 -24.07 -8.83 -6.08
N ILE A 9 -25.25 -8.22 -5.90
CA ILE A 9 -25.61 -7.55 -4.63
C ILE A 9 -25.61 -8.55 -3.45
N GLY A 10 -25.94 -9.82 -3.70
CA GLY A 10 -25.87 -10.89 -2.71
C GLY A 10 -24.43 -11.18 -2.25
N ASP A 11 -23.46 -11.09 -3.17
CA ASP A 11 -22.04 -11.26 -2.85
C ASP A 11 -21.52 -10.11 -2.00
N ILE A 12 -22.02 -8.88 -2.22
CA ILE A 12 -21.69 -7.71 -1.39
C ILE A 12 -22.25 -7.90 0.04
N GLY A 13 -23.49 -8.36 0.17
CA GLY A 13 -24.10 -8.63 1.48
C GLY A 13 -23.39 -9.76 2.25
N GLY A 14 -23.05 -10.85 1.55
CA GLY A 14 -22.28 -11.96 2.11
C GLY A 14 -20.87 -11.55 2.53
N LEU A 15 -20.20 -10.74 1.71
CA LEU A 15 -18.91 -10.13 2.04
C LEU A 15 -19.02 -9.31 3.33
N LEU A 16 -19.97 -8.36 3.41
CA LEU A 16 -20.15 -7.52 4.60
C LEU A 16 -20.42 -8.34 5.87
N ALA A 17 -21.30 -9.34 5.81
CA ALA A 17 -21.56 -10.22 6.94
C ALA A 17 -20.31 -11.01 7.36
N TYR A 18 -19.54 -11.49 6.39
CA TYR A 18 -18.27 -12.19 6.63
C TYR A 18 -17.22 -11.26 7.26
N VAL A 19 -17.13 -10.00 6.82
CA VAL A 19 -16.27 -8.96 7.40
C VAL A 19 -16.60 -8.73 8.88
N PHE A 20 -17.87 -8.51 9.19
CA PHE A 20 -18.31 -8.27 10.57
C PHE A 20 -18.13 -9.50 11.47
N GLY A 21 -18.23 -10.70 10.90
CA GLY A 21 -17.97 -11.96 11.61
C GLY A 21 -16.49 -12.29 11.80
N ASN A 22 -15.59 -11.72 11.00
CA ASN A 22 -14.15 -12.01 11.04
C ASN A 22 -13.29 -10.73 10.97
N PRO A 23 -13.41 -9.82 11.95
CA PRO A 23 -12.74 -8.53 11.91
C PRO A 23 -11.21 -8.62 11.87
N TYR A 24 -10.63 -9.71 12.40
CA TYR A 24 -9.19 -9.96 12.37
C TYR A 24 -8.66 -10.25 10.95
N LEU A 25 -9.48 -10.82 10.04
CA LEU A 25 -9.11 -10.99 8.64
C LEU A 25 -9.04 -9.65 7.89
N PHE A 26 -9.78 -8.65 8.39
CA PHE A 26 -9.81 -7.30 7.83
C PHE A 26 -8.70 -6.40 8.39
N ILE A 27 -8.46 -6.43 9.71
CA ILE A 27 -7.36 -5.69 10.36
C ILE A 27 -6.00 -6.15 9.83
N SER A 28 -5.90 -7.41 9.40
CA SER A 28 -4.72 -7.98 8.80
C SER A 28 -4.69 -7.89 7.27
N SER A 29 -5.64 -7.25 6.59
CA SER A 29 -5.64 -7.14 5.12
C SER A 29 -5.11 -5.77 4.68
N THR A 30 -4.10 -5.75 3.81
CA THR A 30 -3.54 -4.51 3.23
C THR A 30 -4.63 -3.75 2.54
N THR A 31 -5.44 -4.43 1.73
CA THR A 31 -6.53 -3.86 0.94
C THR A 31 -7.48 -3.05 1.81
N VAL A 32 -7.79 -3.52 3.02
CA VAL A 32 -8.68 -2.79 3.95
C VAL A 32 -8.00 -1.55 4.50
N MET A 33 -6.71 -1.65 4.81
CA MET A 33 -5.94 -0.55 5.35
C MET A 33 -5.63 0.52 4.30
N THR A 34 -5.38 0.13 3.05
CA THR A 34 -5.17 1.07 1.94
C THR A 34 -6.45 1.62 1.37
N SER A 35 -7.51 0.84 1.24
CA SER A 35 -8.83 1.40 0.97
C SER A 35 -9.29 2.30 2.11
N GLY A 36 -8.92 2.03 3.36
CA GLY A 36 -9.10 2.95 4.49
C GLY A 36 -8.28 4.24 4.36
N LEU A 37 -7.02 4.16 3.93
CA LEU A 37 -6.15 5.32 3.68
C LEU A 37 -6.63 6.16 2.50
N VAL A 38 -7.07 5.52 1.41
CA VAL A 38 -7.55 6.16 0.18
C VAL A 38 -8.93 6.77 0.44
N LEU A 39 -9.84 6.04 1.10
CA LEU A 39 -11.11 6.59 1.57
C LEU A 39 -10.88 7.74 2.56
N GLY A 40 -9.92 7.61 3.47
CA GLY A 40 -9.52 8.68 4.38
C GLY A 40 -8.99 9.92 3.64
N ALA A 41 -8.14 9.73 2.63
CA ALA A 41 -7.62 10.81 1.80
C ALA A 41 -8.73 11.49 0.98
N VAL A 42 -9.65 10.71 0.38
CA VAL A 42 -10.83 11.21 -0.32
C VAL A 42 -11.73 12.00 0.63
N LEU A 43 -12.10 11.44 1.78
CA LEU A 43 -12.96 12.10 2.77
C LEU A 43 -12.33 13.38 3.30
N VAL A 44 -11.03 13.41 3.56
CA VAL A 44 -10.30 14.61 4.01
C VAL A 44 -10.19 15.65 2.89
N SER A 45 -10.04 15.22 1.63
CA SER A 45 -10.00 16.12 0.46
C SER A 45 -11.34 16.82 0.20
N LEU A 46 -12.45 16.19 0.60
CA LEU A 46 -13.80 16.75 0.51
C LEU A 46 -14.16 17.70 1.65
N LEU A 47 -13.32 17.79 2.71
CA LEU A 47 -13.60 18.65 3.87
C LEU A 47 -12.95 20.05 3.69
N PRO A 48 -13.76 21.12 3.49
CA PRO A 48 -13.26 22.45 3.15
C PRO A 48 -12.37 23.13 4.23
N HIS A 49 -12.34 22.59 5.46
CA HIS A 49 -11.71 23.23 6.62
C HIS A 49 -10.39 22.56 7.09
N ARG A 50 -9.81 21.63 6.33
CA ARG A 50 -8.59 20.87 6.74
C ARG A 50 -7.42 20.97 5.75
N THR A 51 -7.44 21.94 4.83
CA THR A 51 -6.43 22.12 3.76
C THR A 51 -4.99 22.19 4.27
N HIS A 52 -4.75 22.80 5.44
CA HIS A 52 -3.40 22.88 6.01
C HIS A 52 -2.87 21.53 6.51
N MET A 53 -3.72 20.72 7.16
CA MET A 53 -3.33 19.38 7.62
C MET A 53 -3.09 18.44 6.44
N LEU A 54 -3.98 18.50 5.45
CA LEU A 54 -3.82 17.71 4.22
C LEU A 54 -2.56 18.12 3.46
N ARG A 55 -2.28 19.43 3.35
CA ARG A 55 -1.04 19.93 2.74
C ARG A 55 0.21 19.43 3.44
N ARG A 56 0.22 19.43 4.77
CA ARG A 56 1.36 18.92 5.56
C ARG A 56 1.54 17.41 5.43
N GLY A 57 0.45 16.65 5.36
CA GLY A 57 0.48 15.19 5.25
C GLY A 57 0.65 14.66 3.81
N ALA A 58 0.35 15.47 2.80
CA ALA A 58 0.29 15.03 1.41
C ALA A 58 1.60 14.40 0.90
N PRO A 59 2.80 14.95 1.18
CA PRO A 59 4.04 14.29 0.78
C PRO A 59 4.19 12.89 1.38
N THR A 60 3.91 12.73 2.68
CA THR A 60 4.01 11.42 3.36
C THR A 60 3.03 10.42 2.78
N LEU A 61 1.78 10.83 2.59
CA LEU A 61 0.73 9.98 1.99
C LEU A 61 1.10 9.57 0.57
N ALA A 62 1.61 10.50 -0.24
CA ALA A 62 2.05 10.19 -1.60
C ALA A 62 3.17 9.15 -1.62
N VAL A 63 4.16 9.24 -0.72
CA VAL A 63 5.24 8.24 -0.62
C VAL A 63 4.69 6.89 -0.11
N ILE A 64 3.80 6.89 0.89
CA ILE A 64 3.15 5.67 1.38
C ILE A 64 2.39 4.96 0.25
N LEU A 65 1.57 5.70 -0.50
CA LEU A 65 0.80 5.17 -1.64
C LEU A 65 1.72 4.67 -2.75
N THR A 66 2.83 5.36 -3.02
CA THR A 66 3.82 4.91 -4.00
C THR A 66 4.40 3.56 -3.60
N TYR A 67 4.81 3.40 -2.34
CA TYR A 67 5.34 2.13 -1.84
C TYR A 67 4.29 1.03 -1.84
N PHE A 68 3.05 1.36 -1.52
CA PHE A 68 1.95 0.42 -1.60
C PHE A 68 1.72 -0.11 -3.02
N GLY A 69 1.52 0.79 -3.98
CA GLY A 69 1.19 0.41 -5.36
C GLY A 69 2.32 -0.40 -6.00
N LEU A 70 3.57 0.08 -5.85
CA LEU A 70 4.74 -0.62 -6.37
C LEU A 70 4.99 -1.96 -5.67
N GLY A 71 4.87 -2.00 -4.34
CA GLY A 71 5.03 -3.24 -3.58
C GLY A 71 3.98 -4.28 -3.95
N SER A 72 2.73 -3.86 -4.13
CA SER A 72 1.61 -4.75 -4.49
C SER A 72 1.78 -5.37 -5.87
N ILE A 73 2.15 -4.56 -6.88
CA ILE A 73 2.33 -5.08 -8.24
C ILE A 73 3.57 -5.96 -8.36
N VAL A 74 4.67 -5.62 -7.67
CA VAL A 74 5.88 -6.45 -7.65
C VAL A 74 5.59 -7.79 -6.99
N LEU A 75 4.97 -7.80 -5.80
CA LEU A 75 4.65 -9.03 -5.08
C LEU A 75 3.70 -9.93 -5.86
N SER A 76 2.64 -9.37 -6.43
CA SER A 76 1.68 -10.14 -7.24
C SER A 76 2.30 -10.69 -8.52
N THR A 77 3.21 -9.94 -9.16
CA THR A 77 3.99 -10.43 -10.31
C THR A 77 4.91 -11.57 -9.89
N GLU A 78 5.58 -11.46 -8.74
CA GLU A 78 6.42 -12.54 -8.21
C GLU A 78 5.61 -13.81 -7.90
N ILE A 79 4.43 -13.67 -7.29
CA ILE A 79 3.50 -14.77 -7.03
C ILE A 79 3.10 -15.45 -8.35
N LEU A 80 2.76 -14.67 -9.38
CA LEU A 80 2.45 -15.20 -10.70
C LEU A 80 3.63 -16.00 -11.27
N LEU A 81 4.81 -15.40 -11.35
CA LEU A 81 5.98 -16.05 -11.95
C LEU A 81 6.40 -17.33 -11.22
N ARG A 82 6.17 -17.42 -9.90
CA ARG A 82 6.58 -18.59 -9.10
C ARG A 82 5.54 -19.70 -9.05
N PHE A 83 4.26 -19.38 -9.19
CA PHE A 83 3.18 -20.32 -8.85
C PHE A 83 2.11 -20.50 -9.92
N HIS A 84 2.21 -19.82 -11.06
CA HIS A 84 1.17 -19.91 -12.08
C HIS A 84 0.94 -21.35 -12.59
N ASP A 85 2.00 -22.15 -12.67
CA ASP A 85 1.90 -23.55 -13.11
C ASP A 85 1.14 -24.45 -12.11
N THR A 86 1.08 -24.08 -10.82
CA THR A 86 0.47 -24.89 -9.76
C THR A 86 -0.91 -24.40 -9.34
N ILE A 87 -1.13 -23.08 -9.34
CA ILE A 87 -2.37 -22.40 -8.91
C ILE A 87 -2.69 -21.21 -9.84
N PRO A 88 -2.98 -21.49 -11.13
CA PRO A 88 -3.08 -20.44 -12.15
C PRO A 88 -4.15 -19.40 -11.83
N ASN A 89 -5.34 -19.85 -11.43
CA ASN A 89 -6.46 -18.95 -11.13
C ASN A 89 -6.14 -18.01 -9.95
N GLU A 90 -5.59 -18.54 -8.87
CA GLU A 90 -5.27 -17.76 -7.67
C GLU A 90 -4.16 -16.74 -7.99
N THR A 91 -3.16 -17.12 -8.77
CA THR A 91 -2.10 -16.20 -9.18
C THR A 91 -2.58 -15.10 -10.11
N GLU A 92 -3.47 -15.38 -11.05
CA GLU A 92 -4.12 -14.38 -11.91
C GLU A 92 -4.94 -13.39 -11.08
N VAL A 93 -5.74 -13.90 -10.12
CA VAL A 93 -6.50 -13.06 -9.20
C VAL A 93 -5.58 -12.14 -8.38
N GLN A 94 -4.44 -12.66 -7.90
CA GLN A 94 -3.45 -11.85 -7.19
C GLN A 94 -2.84 -10.77 -8.09
N LEU A 95 -2.55 -11.07 -9.36
CA LEU A 95 -2.06 -10.07 -10.32
C LEU A 95 -3.10 -8.97 -10.57
N VAL A 96 -4.36 -9.33 -10.81
CA VAL A 96 -5.45 -8.37 -11.00
C VAL A 96 -5.62 -7.50 -9.76
N SER A 97 -5.55 -8.10 -8.57
CA SER A 97 -5.57 -7.37 -7.29
C SER A 97 -4.39 -6.40 -7.17
N GLY A 98 -3.17 -6.83 -7.50
CA GLY A 98 -1.98 -5.99 -7.51
C GLY A 98 -2.07 -4.80 -8.47
N LEU A 99 -2.65 -5.01 -9.67
CA LEU A 99 -2.96 -3.94 -10.61
C LEU A 99 -3.99 -2.97 -10.03
N GLY A 100 -5.04 -3.49 -9.38
CA GLY A 100 -6.04 -2.70 -8.67
C GLY A 100 -5.42 -1.77 -7.63
N HIS A 101 -4.53 -2.29 -6.79
CA HIS A 101 -3.80 -1.51 -5.78
C HIS A 101 -2.88 -0.45 -6.41
N LEU A 102 -2.21 -0.76 -7.53
CA LEU A 102 -1.39 0.21 -8.25
C LEU A 102 -2.24 1.38 -8.80
N VAL A 103 -3.40 1.08 -9.37
CA VAL A 103 -4.35 2.08 -9.86
C VAL A 103 -4.91 2.91 -8.70
N GLU A 104 -5.30 2.26 -7.60
CA GLU A 104 -5.79 2.92 -6.40
C GLU A 104 -4.76 3.91 -5.83
N ALA A 105 -3.49 3.47 -5.74
CA ALA A 105 -2.38 4.32 -5.33
C ALA A 105 -2.18 5.51 -6.28
N ALA A 106 -2.23 5.27 -7.60
CA ALA A 106 -2.08 6.31 -8.61
C ALA A 106 -3.20 7.36 -8.50
N ILE A 107 -4.45 6.94 -8.31
CA ILE A 107 -5.60 7.83 -8.09
C ILE A 107 -5.39 8.64 -6.80
N GLY A 108 -5.03 7.98 -5.69
CA GLY A 108 -4.75 8.67 -4.44
C GLY A 108 -3.66 9.73 -4.56
N ILE A 109 -2.56 9.41 -5.26
CA ILE A 109 -1.49 10.38 -5.55
C ILE A 109 -1.99 11.52 -6.43
N ALA A 110 -2.78 11.22 -7.47
CA ALA A 110 -3.34 12.23 -8.36
C ALA A 110 -4.21 13.25 -7.62
N LEU A 111 -5.03 12.78 -6.67
CA LEU A 111 -5.83 13.64 -5.79
C LEU A 111 -4.96 14.51 -4.86
N LEU A 112 -3.76 14.05 -4.50
CA LEU A 112 -2.83 14.80 -3.66
C LEU A 112 -2.04 15.87 -4.43
N ILE A 113 -1.93 15.79 -5.76
CA ILE A 113 -1.12 16.70 -6.60
C ILE A 113 -1.26 18.18 -6.23
N PRO A 114 -2.46 18.75 -6.03
CA PRO A 114 -2.61 20.16 -5.67
C PRO A 114 -1.88 20.55 -4.37
N TYR A 115 -1.72 19.59 -3.46
CA TYR A 115 -1.14 19.76 -2.14
C TYR A 115 0.35 19.41 -2.06
N LEU A 116 0.93 18.83 -3.13
CA LEU A 116 2.34 18.46 -3.21
C LEU A 116 3.26 19.62 -3.59
N ARG A 117 2.71 20.77 -3.99
CA ARG A 117 3.49 21.95 -4.40
C ARG A 117 3.93 22.80 -3.21
N GLY A 118 5.14 23.34 -3.32
CA GLY A 118 5.71 24.28 -2.35
C GLY A 118 6.32 23.64 -1.10
N HIS A 119 6.51 22.32 -1.10
CA HIS A 119 7.28 21.64 -0.07
C HIS A 119 8.77 21.71 -0.37
N SER A 120 9.54 22.05 0.65
CA SER A 120 11.00 22.04 0.64
C SER A 120 11.56 20.62 0.52
N ARG A 121 12.84 20.53 0.15
CA ARG A 121 13.55 19.24 0.11
C ARG A 121 13.54 18.54 1.47
N ALA A 122 13.70 19.28 2.56
CA ALA A 122 13.68 18.72 3.91
C ALA A 122 12.32 18.12 4.27
N GLU A 123 11.21 18.76 3.87
CA GLU A 123 9.86 18.23 4.08
C GLU A 123 9.64 16.91 3.34
N TRP A 124 10.11 16.79 2.10
CA TRP A 124 10.07 15.54 1.34
C TRP A 124 10.90 14.42 1.98
N LEU A 125 12.09 14.75 2.50
CA LEU A 125 12.93 13.77 3.18
C LEU A 125 12.33 13.30 4.51
N TRP A 126 11.68 14.19 5.25
CA TRP A 126 10.91 13.81 6.44
C TRP A 126 9.70 12.95 6.10
N ALA A 127 8.98 13.31 5.05
CA ALA A 127 7.86 12.51 4.54
C ALA A 127 8.30 11.10 4.17
N HIS A 128 9.46 10.97 3.53
CA HIS A 128 10.06 9.68 3.20
C HIS A 128 10.46 8.89 4.47
N THR A 129 11.07 9.55 5.47
CA THR A 129 11.36 8.93 6.77
C THR A 129 10.09 8.39 7.44
N LEU A 130 9.00 9.17 7.45
CA LEU A 130 7.73 8.75 8.04
C LEU A 130 7.10 7.59 7.28
N ALA A 131 7.15 7.60 5.96
CA ALA A 131 6.65 6.51 5.12
C ALA A 131 7.46 5.21 5.35
N LEU A 132 8.78 5.32 5.48
CA LEU A 132 9.65 4.18 5.83
C LEU A 132 9.33 3.64 7.22
N ALA A 133 9.13 4.50 8.22
CA ALA A 133 8.74 4.09 9.55
C ALA A 133 7.39 3.38 9.56
N TYR A 134 6.40 3.92 8.84
CA TYR A 134 5.09 3.30 8.66
C TYR A 134 5.21 1.90 8.05
N TRP A 135 5.87 1.77 6.89
CA TRP A 135 6.00 0.47 6.22
C TRP A 135 6.85 -0.52 7.00
N THR A 136 7.90 -0.07 7.68
CA THR A 136 8.68 -0.92 8.58
C THR A 136 7.81 -1.45 9.71
N PHE A 137 6.97 -0.60 10.32
CA PHE A 137 6.03 -1.05 11.35
C PHE A 137 5.02 -2.06 10.81
N GLN A 138 4.41 -1.76 9.66
CA GLN A 138 3.47 -2.67 9.00
C GLN A 138 4.11 -4.05 8.75
N VAL A 139 5.33 -4.06 8.21
CA VAL A 139 6.02 -5.30 7.81
C VAL A 139 6.56 -6.05 9.02
N ALA A 140 7.29 -5.39 9.91
CA ALA A 140 8.04 -6.05 10.97
C ALA A 140 7.18 -6.36 12.21
N VAL A 141 6.18 -5.52 12.50
CA VAL A 141 5.33 -5.68 13.70
C VAL A 141 4.02 -6.34 13.33
N LEU A 142 3.30 -5.79 12.35
CA LEU A 142 1.98 -6.32 11.99
C LEU A 142 2.05 -7.56 11.11
N THR A 143 3.18 -7.76 10.40
CA THR A 143 3.46 -8.88 9.48
C THR A 143 2.23 -9.27 8.65
N PRO A 144 2.10 -8.71 7.46
CA PRO A 144 1.06 -9.08 6.53
C PRO A 144 0.79 -10.58 6.38
N PRO A 145 -0.45 -11.07 6.56
CA PRO A 145 -0.79 -12.47 6.39
C PRO A 145 -0.58 -12.94 4.94
N TRP A 146 -0.71 -12.05 3.95
CA TRP A 146 -0.46 -12.41 2.55
C TRP A 146 1.02 -12.63 2.24
N PHE A 147 1.96 -12.26 3.12
CA PHE A 147 3.36 -12.68 2.96
C PHE A 147 3.50 -14.20 3.13
N ALA A 148 2.61 -14.83 3.89
CA ALA A 148 2.59 -16.27 4.07
C ALA A 148 1.87 -17.02 2.93
N PHE A 149 1.51 -16.35 1.83
CA PHE A 149 0.92 -17.00 0.67
C PHE A 149 1.81 -18.15 0.19
N GLN A 150 1.23 -19.35 0.11
CA GLN A 150 1.95 -20.58 -0.22
C GLN A 150 3.22 -20.82 0.64
N GLY A 151 3.19 -20.41 1.91
CA GLY A 151 4.29 -20.63 2.86
C GLY A 151 5.53 -19.74 2.63
N GLN A 152 5.47 -18.72 1.77
CA GLN A 152 6.62 -17.90 1.41
C GLN A 152 7.00 -16.80 2.40
N ARG A 153 6.46 -16.83 3.63
CA ARG A 153 6.58 -15.73 4.60
C ARG A 153 8.01 -15.23 4.76
N GLU A 154 8.93 -16.13 5.01
CA GLU A 154 10.35 -15.78 5.25
C GLU A 154 11.01 -15.15 4.02
N ALA A 155 10.75 -15.70 2.83
CA ALA A 155 11.31 -15.19 1.59
C ALA A 155 10.79 -13.78 1.29
N VAL A 156 9.48 -13.58 1.38
CA VAL A 156 8.84 -12.27 1.15
C VAL A 156 9.31 -11.26 2.19
N LEU A 157 9.34 -11.64 3.47
CA LEU A 157 9.79 -10.77 4.54
C LEU A 157 11.25 -10.32 4.33
N HIS A 158 12.14 -11.24 3.95
CA HIS A 158 13.54 -10.92 3.69
C HIS A 158 13.71 -9.93 2.54
N VAL A 159 13.00 -10.16 1.42
CA VAL A 159 13.01 -9.25 0.26
C VAL A 159 12.49 -7.86 0.66
N VAL A 160 11.34 -7.80 1.34
CA VAL A 160 10.73 -6.52 1.72
C VAL A 160 11.59 -5.75 2.70
N LEU A 161 12.15 -6.40 3.73
CA LEU A 161 13.06 -5.76 4.67
C LEU A 161 14.34 -5.26 3.98
N THR A 162 14.87 -6.01 3.01
CA THR A 162 16.03 -5.57 2.22
C THR A 162 15.70 -4.33 1.40
N MET A 163 14.54 -4.29 0.74
CA MET A 163 14.09 -3.12 -0.02
C MET A 163 13.88 -1.90 0.89
N LEU A 164 13.29 -2.08 2.07
CA LEU A 164 13.13 -1.01 3.07
C LEU A 164 14.49 -0.51 3.56
N ALA A 165 15.46 -1.39 3.78
CA ALA A 165 16.81 -1.02 4.19
C ALA A 165 17.54 -0.21 3.10
N VAL A 166 17.43 -0.63 1.83
CA VAL A 166 17.98 0.12 0.69
C VAL A 166 17.35 1.50 0.59
N ALA A 167 16.01 1.58 0.68
CA ALA A 167 15.31 2.85 0.64
C ALA A 167 15.68 3.78 1.81
N ALA A 168 15.84 3.23 3.02
CA ALA A 168 16.32 3.98 4.17
C ALA A 168 17.75 4.50 3.98
N MET A 169 18.66 3.66 3.45
CA MET A 169 20.02 4.07 3.11
C MET A 169 20.03 5.22 2.09
N LEU A 170 19.23 5.12 1.03
CA LEU A 170 19.09 6.19 0.04
C LEU A 170 18.57 7.48 0.68
N ASN A 171 17.57 7.40 1.55
CA ASN A 171 17.04 8.58 2.25
C ASN A 171 18.12 9.23 3.14
N VAL A 172 18.93 8.44 3.85
CA VAL A 172 20.08 8.95 4.63
C VAL A 172 21.11 9.64 3.73
N LEU A 173 21.45 9.07 2.58
CA LEU A 173 22.36 9.69 1.61
C LEU A 173 21.80 11.01 1.07
N LEU A 174 20.50 11.07 0.79
CA LEU A 174 19.83 12.30 0.37
C LEU A 174 19.83 13.37 1.47
N TRP A 175 19.64 12.98 2.74
CA TRP A 175 19.79 13.88 3.89
C TRP A 175 21.20 14.46 3.98
N ARG A 176 22.24 13.61 3.85
CA ARG A 176 23.64 14.06 3.92
C ARG A 176 24.00 15.05 2.82
N THR A 177 23.41 14.92 1.63
CA THR A 177 23.63 15.86 0.52
C THR A 177 22.75 17.10 0.60
N ALA A 178 21.61 17.02 1.29
CA ALA A 178 20.73 18.18 1.54
C ALA A 178 21.31 19.13 2.59
N VAL A 179 22.00 18.61 3.61
CA VAL A 179 22.65 19.42 4.67
C VAL A 179 23.93 20.13 4.18
N ARG A 180 24.54 19.66 3.09
CA ARG A 180 25.81 20.20 2.54
C ARG A 180 25.61 21.32 1.51
N ARG A 181 24.38 21.64 1.12
CA ARG A 181 24.03 22.72 0.19
C ARG A 181 23.24 23.78 0.94
#